data_AF-A0A933RAB9-F1
#
_entry.id   AF-A0A933RAB9-F1
#
_cell.length_a   1.000
_cell.length_b   1.000
_cell.length_c   1.000
_cell.angle_alpha   90.00
_cell.angle_beta   90.00
_cell.angle_gamma   90.00
#
_symmetry.space_group_name_H-M   'P 1'
#
loop_
_entity.id
_entity.type
_entity.pdbx_description
1 polymer ?
#
loop_
_entity_poly.entity_id
_entity_poly.type
_entity_poly.pdbx_seq_one_letter_code
_entity_poly.pdbx_strand_id
1 'polypeptide(L)'
;MSSYWFRNGDIYTVDAAHPWVTSLVVRDELIAYVGDDEGARRHLRTDTVEVDLAGRFVMPGFVDGHDHLIGGGLTKVGLSLAGLEGKDAVIEAVRRYALEHPDRPVIRGHGWTPFTFGVGVQPHRHWLDPVTDVRPALFHTYDCHDGWANTAAFLAAGIDAGTPDPNPPSGVWPRDADGFPTGTCCEPEAWLQIAIALGMFSLDNVREAMQMTLFPAPGWGITTYYDASPVVNTHRLAMEVYEHLMQIDRDGGLPVRIVGSYAARNEELPPEVAVARLAEHVFLRHCHAVAHEFAGRGAMQAELGLDRARGT
;
A
#
# COMPACT_ATOMS: atom_id res chain seq x y z
N MET A 1 25.60 2.59 18.95
CA MET A 1 24.44 2.88 19.79
C MET A 1 24.20 4.36 19.76
N SER A 2 23.03 4.80 19.30
CA SER A 2 22.67 6.22 19.21
C SER A 2 22.17 6.73 20.55
N SER A 3 22.40 7.99 20.87
CA SER A 3 21.88 8.62 22.09
C SER A 3 21.55 10.09 21.78
N TYR A 4 20.32 10.50 22.01
CA TYR A 4 19.82 11.85 21.75
C TYR A 4 19.14 12.41 22.99
N TRP A 5 19.34 13.69 23.24
CA TRP A 5 18.61 14.46 24.24
C TRP A 5 17.90 15.62 23.58
N PHE A 6 16.57 15.53 23.48
CA PHE A 6 15.71 16.59 23.01
C PHE A 6 15.31 17.44 24.21
N ARG A 7 15.54 18.75 24.14
CA ARG A 7 15.26 19.71 25.23
C ARG A 7 14.56 20.95 24.70
N ASN A 8 14.05 21.77 25.62
CA ASN A 8 13.49 23.09 25.32
C ASN A 8 12.37 23.02 24.25
N GLY A 9 11.43 22.09 24.41
CA GLY A 9 10.27 21.97 23.54
C GLY A 9 8.99 21.62 24.32
N ASP A 10 7.86 21.71 23.63
CA ASP A 10 6.55 21.30 24.15
C ASP A 10 6.32 19.83 23.78
N ILE A 11 6.65 18.91 24.68
CA ILE A 11 6.59 17.46 24.40
C ILE A 11 5.32 16.89 25.02
N TYR A 12 4.40 16.43 24.17
CA TYR A 12 3.18 15.73 24.57
C TYR A 12 3.44 14.22 24.71
N THR A 13 3.15 13.65 25.87
CA THR A 13 3.50 12.25 26.19
C THR A 13 2.34 11.27 26.06
N VAL A 14 1.10 11.76 26.02
CA VAL A 14 -0.14 10.97 26.16
C VAL A 14 -0.28 10.28 27.53
N ASP A 15 0.66 10.48 28.46
CA ASP A 15 0.51 10.05 29.86
C ASP A 15 -0.39 11.04 30.61
N ALA A 16 -1.50 10.55 31.16
CA ALA A 16 -2.43 11.37 31.94
C ALA A 16 -1.79 11.99 33.20
N ALA A 17 -0.76 11.35 33.77
CA ALA A 17 -0.06 11.88 34.94
C ALA A 17 0.93 13.01 34.58
N HIS A 18 1.55 12.93 33.40
CA HIS A 18 2.56 13.88 32.94
C HIS A 18 2.37 14.21 31.46
N PRO A 19 1.24 14.84 31.07
CA PRO A 19 0.87 14.99 29.67
C PRO A 19 1.83 15.91 28.90
N TRP A 20 2.46 16.85 29.60
CA TRP A 20 3.37 17.84 29.03
C TRP A 20 4.70 17.83 29.77
N VAL A 21 5.79 17.73 29.01
CA VAL A 21 7.16 17.76 29.53
C VAL A 21 8.06 18.59 28.61
N THR A 22 9.29 18.87 29.04
CA THR A 22 10.23 19.74 28.29
C THR A 22 11.47 19.02 27.78
N SER A 23 11.67 17.77 28.19
CA SER A 23 12.85 16.97 27.87
C SER A 23 12.53 15.50 27.61
N LEU A 24 13.25 14.92 26.65
CA LEU A 24 13.19 13.52 26.25
C LEU A 24 14.60 13.01 25.96
N VAL A 25 14.97 11.86 26.52
CA VAL A 25 16.23 11.17 26.19
C VAL A 25 15.89 9.88 25.47
N VAL A 26 16.44 9.71 24.27
CA VAL A 26 16.31 8.50 23.46
C VAL A 26 17.67 7.80 23.42
N ARG A 27 17.69 6.50 23.68
CA ARG A 27 18.87 5.64 23.55
C ARG A 27 18.52 4.49 22.63
N ASP A 28 19.30 4.34 21.57
CA ASP A 28 19.02 3.42 20.48
C ASP A 28 17.59 3.65 19.96
N GLU A 29 16.67 2.72 20.20
CA GLU A 29 15.27 2.77 19.76
C GLU A 29 14.29 3.09 20.90
N LEU A 30 14.78 3.27 22.13
CA LEU A 30 13.95 3.38 23.33
C LEU A 30 14.03 4.75 23.98
N ILE A 31 12.89 5.19 24.53
CA ILE A 31 12.83 6.35 25.41
C ILE A 31 13.45 5.95 26.75
N ALA A 32 14.60 6.52 27.07
CA ALA A 32 15.33 6.28 28.31
C ALA A 32 14.85 7.19 29.46
N TYR A 33 14.29 8.35 29.14
CA TYR A 33 13.73 9.30 30.09
C TYR A 33 12.78 10.29 29.39
N VAL A 34 11.71 10.70 30.07
CA VAL A 34 10.77 11.74 29.65
C VAL A 34 10.40 12.58 30.88
N GLY A 35 10.51 13.91 30.79
CA GLY A 35 10.34 14.80 31.94
C GLY A 35 11.07 16.13 31.78
N ASP A 36 11.83 16.56 32.78
CA ASP A 36 12.55 17.83 32.77
C ASP A 36 14.05 17.68 32.46
N ASP A 37 14.73 18.81 32.29
CA ASP A 37 16.16 18.85 31.97
C ASP A 37 17.05 18.33 33.12
N GLU A 38 16.58 18.38 34.37
CA GLU A 38 17.37 17.92 35.52
C GLU A 38 17.38 16.39 35.56
N GLY A 39 16.21 15.76 35.39
CA GLY A 39 16.09 14.32 35.28
C GLY A 39 16.81 13.80 34.05
N ALA A 40 16.66 14.44 32.89
CA ALA A 40 17.32 14.04 31.65
C ALA A 40 18.84 13.92 31.79
N ARG A 41 19.48 14.84 32.54
CA ARG A 41 20.95 14.82 32.78
C ARG A 41 21.45 13.52 33.41
N ARG A 42 20.63 12.84 34.22
CA ARG A 42 20.96 11.54 34.85
C ARG A 42 20.96 10.39 33.84
N HIS A 43 20.38 10.60 32.66
CA HIS A 43 20.26 9.63 31.58
C HIS A 43 21.17 9.96 30.38
N LEU A 44 22.03 10.98 30.47
CA LEU A 44 22.98 11.28 29.40
C LEU A 44 24.18 10.31 29.44
N ARG A 45 24.67 9.98 28.25
CA ARG A 45 25.96 9.32 28.01
C ARG A 45 26.96 10.32 27.44
N THR A 46 28.26 9.99 27.47
CA THR A 46 29.33 10.83 26.91
C THR A 46 29.18 11.08 25.40
N ASP A 47 28.51 10.18 24.68
CA ASP A 47 28.20 10.25 23.25
C ASP A 47 26.79 10.77 22.94
N THR A 48 26.10 11.37 23.92
CA THR A 48 24.74 11.89 23.70
C THR A 48 24.76 13.18 22.89
N VAL A 49 24.01 13.18 21.79
CA VAL A 49 23.79 14.35 20.94
C VAL A 49 22.65 15.17 21.51
N GLU A 50 22.92 16.43 21.83
CA GLU A 50 21.90 17.39 22.27
C GLU A 50 21.16 17.98 21.07
N VAL A 51 19.83 18.04 21.18
CA VAL A 51 18.92 18.60 20.18
C VAL A 51 18.05 19.66 20.87
N ASP A 52 18.32 20.92 20.60
CA ASP A 52 17.47 22.03 21.05
C ASP A 52 16.24 22.14 20.15
N LEU A 53 15.06 21.94 20.73
CA LEU A 53 13.79 22.04 20.02
C LEU A 53 13.34 23.49 19.79
N ALA A 54 13.96 24.48 20.44
CA ALA A 54 13.66 25.91 20.30
C ALA A 54 12.16 26.24 20.46
N GLY A 55 11.51 25.61 21.44
CA GLY A 55 10.08 25.74 21.74
C GLY A 55 9.16 25.01 20.76
N ARG A 56 9.68 24.16 19.87
CA ARG A 56 8.86 23.35 18.97
C ARG A 56 8.14 22.22 19.70
N PHE A 57 7.04 21.81 19.10
CA PHE A 57 6.19 20.73 19.59
C PHE A 57 6.70 19.35 19.17
N VAL A 58 6.58 18.38 20.07
CA VAL A 58 6.85 16.95 19.81
C VAL A 58 5.67 16.13 20.33
N MET A 59 5.25 15.13 19.55
CA MET A 59 4.23 14.16 19.92
C MET A 59 4.64 12.75 19.45
N PRO A 60 3.97 11.69 19.94
CA PRO A 60 4.12 10.37 19.36
C PRO A 60 3.78 10.41 17.86
N GLY A 61 4.56 9.67 17.07
CA GLY A 61 4.23 9.47 15.65
C GLY A 61 2.89 8.77 15.48
N PHE A 62 2.25 8.99 14.34
CA PHE A 62 0.98 8.36 14.02
C PHE A 62 1.15 6.85 13.84
N VAL A 63 0.12 6.13 14.30
CA VAL A 63 -0.08 4.70 14.07
C VAL A 63 -1.31 4.57 13.19
N ASP A 64 -1.11 4.16 11.94
CA ASP A 64 -2.23 3.91 11.03
C ASP A 64 -2.80 2.51 11.29
N GLY A 65 -4.06 2.44 11.70
CA GLY A 65 -4.71 1.20 12.11
C GLY A 65 -5.17 0.29 10.97
N HIS A 66 -5.18 0.76 9.71
CA HIS A 66 -5.57 -0.02 8.54
C HIS A 66 -5.18 0.68 7.25
N ASP A 67 -4.11 0.23 6.59
CA ASP A 67 -3.65 0.84 5.33
C ASP A 67 -3.17 -0.21 4.31
N HIS A 68 -3.34 0.12 3.03
CA HIS A 68 -2.80 -0.60 1.89
C HIS A 68 -1.63 0.16 1.29
N LEU A 69 -0.66 0.59 2.09
CA LEU A 69 0.36 1.55 1.69
C LEU A 69 1.10 1.14 0.40
N ILE A 70 1.59 -0.10 0.33
CA ILE A 70 2.27 -0.66 -0.85
C ILE A 70 1.28 -0.86 -2.02
N GLY A 71 0.09 -1.41 -1.75
CA GLY A 71 -0.92 -1.67 -2.77
C GLY A 71 -1.44 -0.39 -3.43
N GLY A 72 -1.67 0.66 -2.64
CA GLY A 72 -1.98 2.00 -3.12
C GLY A 72 -0.84 2.56 -3.96
N GLY A 73 0.41 2.36 -3.55
CA GLY A 73 1.58 2.69 -4.35
C GLY A 73 1.61 1.98 -5.71
N LEU A 74 1.24 0.70 -5.77
CA LEU A 74 1.19 -0.07 -7.02
C LEU A 74 0.20 0.51 -8.04
N THR A 75 -0.93 1.06 -7.59
CA THR A 75 -1.86 1.77 -8.49
C THR A 75 -1.21 3.04 -9.05
N LYS A 76 -0.27 3.65 -8.32
CA LYS A 76 0.38 4.91 -8.73
C LYS A 76 1.63 4.73 -9.59
N VAL A 77 2.09 3.50 -9.83
CA VAL A 77 3.27 3.25 -10.67
C VAL A 77 3.00 3.61 -12.13
N GLY A 78 3.84 4.49 -12.68
CA GLY A 78 3.83 4.91 -14.07
C GLY A 78 3.42 6.37 -14.27
N LEU A 79 2.82 6.66 -15.42
CA LEU A 79 2.40 8.02 -15.77
C LEU A 79 1.11 8.43 -15.04
N SER A 80 1.16 9.53 -14.29
CA SER A 80 -0.06 10.18 -13.80
C SER A 80 -0.71 11.02 -14.90
N LEU A 81 -1.96 10.72 -15.22
CA LEU A 81 -2.83 11.50 -16.13
C LEU A 81 -3.75 12.46 -15.36
N ALA A 82 -3.62 12.54 -14.04
CA ALA A 82 -4.45 13.39 -13.19
C ALA A 82 -4.30 14.87 -13.57
N GLY A 83 -5.43 15.56 -13.74
CA GLY A 83 -5.49 16.97 -14.13
C GLY A 83 -5.25 17.25 -15.62
N LEU A 84 -4.99 16.23 -16.45
CA LEU A 84 -5.01 16.39 -17.90
C LEU A 84 -6.43 16.38 -18.43
N GLU A 85 -6.70 17.25 -19.40
CA GLU A 85 -8.00 17.40 -20.05
C GLU A 85 -7.85 17.35 -21.57
N GLY A 86 -8.73 16.59 -22.20
CA GLY A 86 -8.76 16.38 -23.65
C GLY A 86 -7.84 15.27 -24.13
N LYS A 87 -8.27 14.62 -25.23
CA LYS A 87 -7.52 13.55 -25.89
C LYS A 87 -6.09 13.97 -26.24
N ASP A 88 -5.90 15.14 -26.83
CA ASP A 88 -4.58 15.55 -27.35
C ASP A 88 -3.54 15.71 -26.24
N ALA A 89 -3.92 16.31 -25.10
CA ALA A 89 -3.04 16.47 -23.95
C ALA A 89 -2.64 15.12 -23.34
N VAL A 90 -3.60 14.20 -23.21
CA VAL A 90 -3.35 12.84 -22.69
C VAL A 90 -2.44 12.07 -23.64
N ILE A 91 -2.74 12.05 -24.94
CA ILE A 91 -1.94 11.31 -25.93
C ILE A 91 -0.52 11.86 -26.05
N GLU A 92 -0.32 13.18 -25.94
CA GLU A 92 1.01 13.75 -25.90
C GLU A 92 1.78 13.35 -24.62
N ALA A 93 1.12 13.35 -23.45
CA ALA A 93 1.75 12.89 -22.22
C ALA A 93 2.17 11.41 -22.31
N VAL A 94 1.31 10.56 -22.87
CA VAL A 94 1.63 9.14 -23.10
C VAL A 94 2.78 8.98 -24.08
N ARG A 95 2.78 9.70 -25.20
CA ARG A 95 3.85 9.69 -26.20
C ARG A 95 5.19 10.06 -25.57
N ARG A 96 5.23 11.18 -24.84
CA ARG A 96 6.44 11.66 -24.17
C ARG A 96 6.95 10.63 -23.16
N TYR A 97 6.07 10.10 -22.32
CA TYR A 97 6.43 9.07 -21.34
C TYR A 97 7.01 7.82 -22.02
N ALA A 98 6.39 7.37 -23.12
CA ALA A 98 6.89 6.23 -23.88
C ALA A 98 8.30 6.48 -24.44
N LEU A 99 8.61 7.69 -24.89
CA LEU A 99 9.92 8.09 -25.41
C LEU A 99 10.99 8.23 -24.30
N GLU A 100 10.61 8.79 -23.14
CA GLU A 100 11.51 9.00 -22.00
C GLU A 100 11.84 7.68 -21.28
N HIS A 101 11.02 6.64 -21.48
CA HIS A 101 11.16 5.33 -20.84
C HIS A 101 11.22 4.19 -21.87
N PRO A 102 12.26 4.12 -22.73
CA PRO A 102 12.37 3.10 -23.77
C PRO A 102 12.49 1.68 -23.20
N ASP A 103 13.12 1.53 -22.02
CA ASP A 103 13.37 0.21 -21.40
C ASP A 103 12.16 -0.33 -20.63
N ARG A 104 11.06 0.44 -20.50
CA ARG A 104 9.84 -0.07 -19.87
C ARG A 104 9.06 -0.93 -20.85
N PRO A 105 8.83 -2.22 -20.54
CA PRO A 105 8.14 -3.14 -21.43
C PRO A 105 6.63 -2.86 -21.53
N VAL A 106 6.06 -2.22 -20.50
CA VAL A 106 4.65 -1.86 -20.42
C VAL A 106 4.52 -0.37 -20.15
N ILE A 107 3.73 0.31 -20.97
CA ILE A 107 3.35 1.71 -20.76
C ILE A 107 2.11 1.75 -19.87
N ARG A 108 2.30 2.06 -18.59
CA ARG A 108 1.23 2.09 -17.60
C ARG A 108 1.07 3.45 -16.96
N GLY A 109 -0.12 3.69 -16.42
CA GLY A 109 -0.41 4.91 -15.69
C GLY A 109 -1.78 4.89 -15.02
N HIS A 110 -2.17 6.04 -14.46
CA HIS A 110 -3.36 6.18 -13.64
C HIS A 110 -3.95 7.59 -13.71
N GLY A 111 -5.12 7.79 -13.09
CA GLY A 111 -5.57 9.12 -12.70
C GLY A 111 -6.42 9.87 -13.72
N TRP A 112 -6.75 9.26 -14.87
CA TRP A 112 -7.78 9.82 -15.75
C TRP A 112 -9.17 9.63 -15.11
N THR A 113 -10.15 10.41 -15.55
CA THR A 113 -11.52 10.37 -15.04
C THR A 113 -12.50 10.19 -16.19
N PRO A 114 -13.77 9.82 -15.94
CA PRO A 114 -14.81 9.77 -16.98
C PRO A 114 -15.03 11.10 -17.73
N PHE A 115 -14.53 12.22 -17.19
CA PHE A 115 -14.63 13.54 -17.79
C PHE A 115 -13.37 13.97 -18.55
N THR A 116 -12.25 13.25 -18.40
CA THR A 116 -10.95 13.61 -18.99
C THR A 116 -11.02 13.81 -20.51
N PHE A 117 -11.84 13.04 -21.22
CA PHE A 117 -11.96 13.12 -22.68
C PHE A 117 -13.19 13.89 -23.17
N GLY A 118 -13.96 14.49 -22.25
CA GLY A 118 -15.27 15.08 -22.51
C GLY A 118 -16.42 14.17 -22.10
N VAL A 119 -17.57 14.77 -21.78
CA VAL A 119 -18.74 14.04 -21.28
C VAL A 119 -19.21 13.01 -22.31
N GLY A 120 -19.29 11.74 -21.87
CA GLY A 120 -19.74 10.62 -22.71
C GLY A 120 -18.70 10.12 -23.71
N VAL A 121 -17.46 10.60 -23.65
CA VAL A 121 -16.38 10.17 -24.53
C VAL A 121 -15.60 9.04 -23.86
N GLN A 122 -15.71 7.83 -24.41
CA GLN A 122 -14.92 6.69 -23.97
C GLN A 122 -13.58 6.63 -24.72
N PRO A 123 -12.48 6.32 -24.03
CA PRO A 123 -11.18 6.23 -24.68
C PRO A 123 -11.07 4.96 -25.54
N HIS A 124 -10.41 5.10 -26.70
CA HIS A 124 -10.27 4.03 -27.69
C HIS A 124 -8.82 3.55 -27.80
N ARG A 125 -8.60 2.23 -28.00
CA ARG A 125 -7.26 1.60 -28.10
C ARG A 125 -6.41 2.22 -29.21
N HIS A 126 -7.04 2.54 -30.34
CA HIS A 126 -6.40 3.18 -31.49
C HIS A 126 -5.80 4.57 -31.19
N TRP A 127 -6.14 5.20 -30.06
CA TRP A 127 -5.46 6.43 -29.67
C TRP A 127 -4.10 6.15 -29.01
N LEU A 128 -3.96 5.01 -28.32
CA LEU A 128 -2.70 4.56 -27.70
C LEU A 128 -1.78 3.83 -28.68
N ASP A 129 -2.34 2.98 -29.55
CA ASP A 129 -1.56 2.16 -30.48
C ASP A 129 -0.44 2.91 -31.24
N PRO A 130 -0.66 4.13 -31.79
CA PRO A 130 0.40 4.85 -32.51
C PRO A 130 1.42 5.56 -31.60
N VAL A 131 1.21 5.63 -30.29
CA VAL A 131 2.07 6.38 -29.35
C VAL A 131 2.80 5.52 -28.33
N THR A 132 2.56 4.21 -28.30
CA THR A 132 3.19 3.30 -27.35
C THR A 132 4.33 2.46 -27.96
N ASP A 133 4.68 2.71 -29.23
CA ASP A 133 5.74 1.99 -29.95
C ASP A 133 5.56 0.46 -29.86
N VAL A 134 4.37 -0.01 -30.26
CA VAL A 134 3.89 -1.41 -30.19
C VAL A 134 3.89 -2.08 -28.81
N ARG A 135 4.33 -1.40 -27.75
CA ARG A 135 4.31 -1.94 -26.39
C ARG A 135 2.90 -2.00 -25.83
N PRO A 136 2.56 -3.03 -25.01
CA PRO A 136 1.35 -3.04 -24.22
C PRO A 136 1.19 -1.78 -23.39
N ALA A 137 -0.02 -1.23 -23.38
CA ALA A 137 -0.35 -0.09 -22.54
C ALA A 137 -1.64 -0.32 -21.75
N LEU A 138 -1.64 0.06 -20.47
CA LEU A 138 -2.79 -0.03 -19.57
C LEU A 138 -2.81 1.14 -18.59
N PHE A 139 -3.90 1.91 -18.62
CA PHE A 139 -4.15 3.04 -17.72
C PHE A 139 -5.44 2.79 -16.94
N HIS A 140 -5.49 3.10 -15.64
CA HIS A 140 -6.74 3.02 -14.88
C HIS A 140 -7.22 4.39 -14.41
N THR A 141 -8.51 4.48 -14.13
CA THR A 141 -9.13 5.70 -13.63
C THR A 141 -8.58 6.09 -12.27
N TYR A 142 -8.82 7.33 -11.87
CA TYR A 142 -8.44 7.86 -10.56
C TYR A 142 -8.97 7.03 -9.38
N ASP A 143 -10.15 6.45 -9.51
CA ASP A 143 -10.81 5.58 -8.52
C ASP A 143 -10.54 4.09 -8.75
N CYS A 144 -9.70 3.73 -9.72
CA CYS A 144 -9.34 2.37 -10.09
C CYS A 144 -10.51 1.48 -10.56
N HIS A 145 -11.69 2.03 -10.84
CA HIS A 145 -12.81 1.25 -11.34
C HIS A 145 -12.61 0.82 -12.81
N ASP A 146 -12.26 1.75 -13.69
CA ASP A 146 -12.14 1.45 -15.11
C ASP A 146 -10.70 1.45 -15.60
N GLY A 147 -10.47 0.73 -16.68
CA GLY A 147 -9.19 0.65 -17.39
C GLY A 147 -9.30 1.12 -18.84
N TRP A 148 -8.14 1.43 -19.41
CA TRP A 148 -7.97 1.78 -20.82
C TRP A 148 -6.69 1.12 -21.34
N ALA A 149 -6.87 0.17 -22.24
CA ALA A 149 -5.82 -0.66 -22.80
C ALA A 149 -5.67 -0.45 -24.31
N ASN A 150 -4.46 -0.67 -24.82
CA ASN A 150 -4.19 -0.68 -26.25
C ASN A 150 -4.31 -2.10 -26.85
N THR A 151 -4.18 -2.23 -28.17
CA THR A 151 -4.28 -3.53 -28.86
C THR A 151 -3.25 -4.53 -28.34
N ALA A 152 -2.01 -4.08 -28.14
CA ALA A 152 -0.92 -4.94 -27.66
C ALA A 152 -1.17 -5.49 -26.25
N ALA A 153 -1.83 -4.73 -25.37
CA ALA A 153 -2.18 -5.16 -24.02
C ALA A 153 -3.25 -6.27 -24.02
N PHE A 154 -4.30 -6.15 -24.84
CA PHE A 154 -5.29 -7.22 -24.99
C PHE A 154 -4.66 -8.51 -25.53
N LEU A 155 -3.85 -8.40 -26.59
CA LEU A 155 -3.19 -9.56 -27.19
C LEU A 155 -2.19 -10.24 -26.22
N ALA A 156 -1.43 -9.45 -25.45
CA ALA A 156 -0.53 -9.98 -24.42
C ALA A 156 -1.28 -10.74 -23.31
N ALA A 157 -2.52 -10.35 -23.04
CA ALA A 157 -3.41 -11.04 -22.11
C ALA A 157 -4.19 -12.21 -22.74
N GLY A 158 -3.99 -12.50 -24.03
CA GLY A 158 -4.72 -13.55 -24.75
C GLY A 158 -6.18 -13.21 -25.01
N ILE A 159 -6.54 -11.92 -25.02
CA ILE A 159 -7.89 -11.42 -25.22
C ILE A 159 -8.08 -10.99 -26.68
N ASP A 160 -9.12 -11.49 -27.31
CA ASP A 160 -9.51 -11.18 -28.68
C ASP A 160 -11.04 -11.02 -28.83
N ALA A 161 -11.51 -11.01 -30.09
CA ALA A 161 -12.93 -10.86 -30.41
C ALA A 161 -13.82 -12.01 -29.91
N GLY A 162 -13.24 -13.20 -29.69
CA GLY A 162 -13.95 -14.38 -29.20
C GLY A 162 -13.88 -14.59 -27.68
N THR A 163 -13.03 -13.82 -26.97
CA THR A 163 -12.93 -13.92 -25.51
C THR A 163 -14.20 -13.42 -24.84
N PRO A 164 -14.87 -14.20 -23.96
CA PRO A 164 -16.05 -13.74 -23.24
C PRO A 164 -15.71 -12.66 -22.20
N ASP A 165 -16.67 -11.81 -21.88
CA ASP A 165 -16.51 -10.80 -20.83
C ASP A 165 -16.38 -11.46 -19.44
N PRO A 166 -15.56 -10.90 -18.53
CA PRO A 166 -15.22 -11.56 -17.27
C PRO A 166 -16.34 -11.59 -16.23
N ASN A 167 -17.16 -10.53 -16.14
CA ASN A 167 -18.24 -10.44 -15.15
C ASN A 167 -19.42 -9.59 -15.65
N PRO A 168 -20.16 -10.05 -16.68
CA PRO A 168 -21.31 -9.31 -17.18
C PRO A 168 -22.42 -9.18 -16.12
N PRO A 169 -23.13 -8.03 -16.06
CA PRO A 169 -23.11 -6.93 -17.04
C PRO A 169 -22.12 -5.80 -16.72
N SER A 170 -21.39 -5.83 -15.60
CA SER A 170 -20.56 -4.71 -15.13
C SER A 170 -19.09 -4.83 -15.54
N GLY A 171 -18.49 -6.00 -15.32
CA GLY A 171 -17.13 -6.33 -15.75
C GLY A 171 -17.09 -6.75 -17.20
N VAL A 172 -17.05 -5.79 -18.12
CA VAL A 172 -17.14 -6.02 -19.58
C VAL A 172 -16.10 -5.23 -20.36
N TRP A 173 -15.79 -5.71 -21.57
CA TRP A 173 -15.07 -4.93 -22.57
C TRP A 173 -16.04 -4.49 -23.65
N PRO A 174 -16.37 -3.19 -23.78
CA PRO A 174 -17.12 -2.69 -24.93
C PRO A 174 -16.38 -3.05 -26.21
N ARG A 175 -17.11 -3.52 -27.24
CA ARG A 175 -16.53 -4.08 -28.48
C ARG A 175 -16.84 -3.22 -29.70
N ASP A 176 -15.91 -3.22 -30.63
CA ASP A 176 -16.11 -2.71 -31.98
C ASP A 176 -17.02 -3.63 -32.81
N ALA A 177 -17.35 -3.19 -34.03
CA ALA A 177 -18.16 -3.97 -34.97
C ALA A 177 -17.52 -5.32 -35.38
N ASP A 178 -16.19 -5.43 -35.29
CA ASP A 178 -15.45 -6.67 -35.54
C ASP A 178 -15.39 -7.61 -34.32
N GLY A 179 -15.98 -7.19 -33.18
CA GLY A 179 -16.01 -7.92 -31.93
C GLY A 179 -14.77 -7.71 -31.05
N PHE A 180 -13.73 -7.02 -31.52
CA PHE A 180 -12.53 -6.77 -30.71
C PHE A 180 -12.81 -5.71 -29.64
N PRO A 181 -12.25 -5.82 -28.42
CA PRO A 181 -12.37 -4.78 -27.40
C PRO A 181 -11.97 -3.38 -27.88
N THR A 182 -12.82 -2.38 -27.65
CA THR A 182 -12.60 -0.97 -28.05
C THR A 182 -11.37 -0.34 -27.40
N GLY A 183 -10.92 -0.84 -26.25
CA GLY A 183 -9.90 -0.19 -25.42
C GLY A 183 -10.35 0.00 -23.99
N THR A 184 -11.62 0.34 -23.79
CA THR A 184 -12.20 0.55 -22.46
C THR A 184 -12.37 -0.79 -21.74
N CYS A 185 -12.06 -0.82 -20.46
CA CYS A 185 -12.27 -1.96 -19.56
C CYS A 185 -13.17 -1.48 -18.43
N CYS A 186 -14.42 -1.94 -18.37
CA CYS A 186 -15.37 -1.52 -17.34
C CYS A 186 -15.19 -2.39 -16.09
N GLU A 187 -15.06 -1.76 -14.93
CA GLU A 187 -14.82 -2.39 -13.62
C GLU A 187 -13.47 -3.15 -13.48
N PRO A 188 -13.00 -3.40 -12.23
CA PRO A 188 -11.72 -4.05 -11.97
C PRO A 188 -11.54 -5.41 -12.63
N GLU A 189 -12.59 -6.22 -12.76
CA GLU A 189 -12.52 -7.54 -13.38
C GLU A 189 -12.08 -7.47 -14.85
N ALA A 190 -12.39 -6.39 -15.56
CA ALA A 190 -12.01 -6.21 -16.96
C ALA A 190 -10.53 -5.84 -17.13
N TRP A 191 -9.97 -4.99 -16.27
CA TRP A 191 -8.57 -4.54 -16.41
C TRP A 191 -7.57 -5.37 -15.59
N LEU A 192 -7.98 -5.97 -14.47
CA LEU A 192 -7.08 -6.67 -13.55
C LEU A 192 -6.39 -7.87 -14.20
N GLN A 193 -7.11 -8.64 -15.02
CA GLN A 193 -6.53 -9.77 -15.75
C GLN A 193 -5.48 -9.35 -16.78
N ILE A 194 -5.68 -8.19 -17.42
CA ILE A 194 -4.70 -7.59 -18.32
C ILE A 194 -3.47 -7.17 -17.51
N ALA A 195 -3.68 -6.48 -16.38
CA ALA A 195 -2.59 -6.06 -15.50
C ALA A 195 -1.75 -7.25 -15.00
N ILE A 196 -2.40 -8.36 -14.63
CA ILE A 196 -1.73 -9.61 -14.22
C ILE A 196 -0.89 -10.17 -15.38
N ALA A 197 -1.46 -10.30 -16.58
CA ALA A 197 -0.76 -10.81 -17.76
C ALA A 197 0.45 -9.94 -18.15
N LEU A 198 0.34 -8.62 -17.94
CA LEU A 198 1.41 -7.66 -18.17
C LEU A 198 2.47 -7.61 -17.05
N GLY A 199 2.36 -8.46 -16.02
CA GLY A 199 3.32 -8.51 -14.91
C GLY A 199 3.31 -7.23 -14.05
N MET A 200 2.19 -6.50 -14.02
CA MET A 200 2.07 -5.25 -13.26
C MET A 200 2.09 -5.47 -11.74
N PHE A 201 1.83 -6.70 -11.30
CA PHE A 201 1.98 -7.17 -9.92
C PHE A 201 3.24 -8.04 -9.83
N SER A 202 4.38 -7.39 -9.64
CA SER A 202 5.69 -8.04 -9.53
C SER A 202 6.48 -7.40 -8.40
N LEU A 203 7.50 -8.10 -7.88
CA LEU A 203 8.34 -7.56 -6.83
C LEU A 203 9.08 -6.27 -7.25
N ASP A 204 9.43 -6.13 -8.52
CA ASP A 204 10.05 -4.90 -9.03
C ASP A 204 9.09 -3.71 -9.01
N ASN A 205 7.84 -3.91 -9.42
CA ASN A 205 6.81 -2.88 -9.31
C ASN A 205 6.48 -2.56 -7.83
N VAL A 206 6.55 -3.55 -6.94
CA VAL A 206 6.40 -3.34 -5.49
C VAL A 206 7.53 -2.46 -4.95
N ARG A 207 8.78 -2.69 -5.37
CA ARG A 207 9.92 -1.85 -4.98
C ARG A 207 9.72 -0.40 -5.41
N GLU A 208 9.24 -0.19 -6.64
CA GLU A 208 8.90 1.16 -7.13
C GLU A 208 7.77 1.78 -6.29
N ALA A 209 6.71 1.03 -6.01
CA ALA A 209 5.60 1.47 -5.16
C ALA A 209 6.05 1.87 -3.75
N MET A 210 6.99 1.13 -3.15
CA MET A 210 7.55 1.45 -1.84
C MET A 210 8.28 2.80 -1.83
N GLN A 211 8.98 3.17 -2.90
CA GLN A 211 9.64 4.49 -3.01
C GLN A 211 8.64 5.65 -2.97
N MET A 212 7.41 5.42 -3.44
CA MET A 212 6.35 6.42 -3.47
C MET A 212 5.56 6.51 -2.16
N THR A 213 5.61 5.47 -1.32
CA THR A 213 4.69 5.30 -0.19
C THR A 213 5.40 4.94 1.11
N LEU A 214 5.93 3.72 1.21
CA LEU A 214 6.60 3.20 2.40
C LEU A 214 7.77 4.06 2.87
N PHE A 215 8.68 4.45 1.96
CA PHE A 215 9.87 5.22 2.32
C PHE A 215 9.58 6.69 2.69
N PRO A 216 8.64 7.38 2.03
CA PRO A 216 8.20 8.71 2.45
C PRO A 216 7.34 8.76 3.72
N ALA A 217 6.74 7.64 4.15
CA ALA A 217 5.75 7.60 5.24
C ALA A 217 6.18 8.29 6.56
N PRO A 218 7.43 8.19 7.04
CA PRO A 218 7.88 8.94 8.21
C PRO A 218 7.76 10.46 8.05
N GLY A 219 7.90 10.96 6.82
CA GLY A 219 7.71 12.38 6.49
C GLY A 219 6.25 12.84 6.59
N TRP A 220 5.30 11.91 6.58
CA TRP A 220 3.88 12.16 6.86
C TRP A 220 3.54 11.99 8.35
N GLY A 221 4.54 11.67 9.18
CA GLY A 221 4.39 11.41 10.60
C GLY A 221 3.97 9.97 10.93
N ILE A 222 3.86 9.08 9.94
CA ILE A 222 3.51 7.67 10.16
C ILE A 222 4.77 6.93 10.62
N THR A 223 4.69 6.31 11.79
CA THR A 223 5.81 5.53 12.36
C THR A 223 5.51 4.04 12.49
N THR A 224 4.22 3.69 12.44
CA THR A 224 3.72 2.32 12.42
C THR A 224 2.48 2.28 11.54
N TYR A 225 2.30 1.21 10.77
CA TYR A 225 1.02 0.94 10.13
C TYR A 225 0.64 -0.54 10.22
N TYR A 226 -0.66 -0.79 10.26
CA TYR A 226 -1.26 -2.11 10.16
C TYR A 226 -1.57 -2.38 8.70
N ASP A 227 -0.75 -3.23 8.08
CA ASP A 227 -0.86 -3.56 6.67
C ASP A 227 -2.12 -4.39 6.43
N ALA A 228 -2.96 -3.94 5.50
CA ALA A 228 -4.21 -4.59 5.13
C ALA A 228 -4.05 -5.55 3.94
N SER A 229 -2.88 -6.17 3.78
CA SER A 229 -2.37 -6.88 2.60
C SER A 229 -1.60 -5.96 1.65
N PRO A 230 -0.33 -6.30 1.32
CA PRO A 230 0.53 -5.43 0.52
C PRO A 230 0.16 -5.45 -0.97
N VAL A 231 -0.51 -6.52 -1.43
CA VAL A 231 -1.02 -6.66 -2.79
C VAL A 231 -2.36 -7.39 -2.75
N VAL A 232 -3.41 -6.75 -3.28
CA VAL A 232 -4.77 -7.29 -3.29
C VAL A 232 -4.85 -8.54 -4.18
N ASN A 233 -5.53 -9.59 -3.69
CA ASN A 233 -5.89 -10.82 -4.42
C ASN A 233 -4.74 -11.71 -4.94
N THR A 234 -3.50 -11.53 -4.47
CA THR A 234 -2.37 -12.40 -4.84
C THR A 234 -1.64 -12.96 -3.61
N HIS A 235 -2.13 -14.07 -3.05
CA HIS A 235 -1.54 -14.68 -1.85
C HIS A 235 -0.03 -14.96 -1.98
N ARG A 236 0.40 -15.47 -3.13
CA ARG A 236 1.81 -15.78 -3.38
C ARG A 236 2.69 -14.53 -3.36
N LEU A 237 2.33 -13.51 -4.14
CA LEU A 237 3.09 -12.27 -4.20
C LEU A 237 3.08 -11.56 -2.85
N ALA A 238 1.98 -11.59 -2.10
CA ALA A 238 1.94 -11.01 -0.76
C ALA A 238 3.02 -11.60 0.17
N MET A 239 3.25 -12.92 0.10
CA MET A 239 4.34 -13.56 0.86
C MET A 239 5.72 -13.13 0.36
N GLU A 240 5.94 -13.09 -0.95
CA GLU A 240 7.20 -12.60 -1.54
C GLU A 240 7.50 -11.14 -1.13
N VAL A 241 6.46 -10.31 -0.99
CA VAL A 241 6.61 -8.93 -0.47
C VAL A 241 6.99 -8.93 1.01
N TYR A 242 6.36 -9.75 1.84
CA TYR A 242 6.75 -9.86 3.25
C TYR A 242 8.18 -10.38 3.44
N GLU A 243 8.60 -11.39 2.68
CA GLU A 243 9.99 -11.87 2.68
C GLU A 243 10.96 -10.75 2.29
N HIS A 244 10.60 -9.93 1.31
CA HIS A 244 11.39 -8.78 0.92
C HIS A 244 11.46 -7.70 2.02
N LEU A 245 10.33 -7.38 2.66
CA LEU A 245 10.27 -6.46 3.80
C LEU A 245 11.13 -6.96 4.98
N MET A 246 11.07 -8.27 5.27
CA MET A 246 11.92 -8.89 6.30
C MET A 246 13.41 -8.81 5.96
N GLN A 247 13.77 -8.87 4.68
CA GLN A 247 15.16 -8.64 4.26
C GLN A 247 15.57 -7.18 4.50
N ILE A 248 14.73 -6.21 4.10
CA ILE A 248 14.97 -4.78 4.33
C ILE A 248 15.10 -4.47 5.83
N ASP A 249 14.26 -5.08 6.67
CA ASP A 249 14.32 -4.96 8.13
C ASP A 249 15.63 -5.52 8.70
N ARG A 250 16.03 -6.72 8.28
CA ARG A 250 17.31 -7.33 8.70
C ARG A 250 18.53 -6.49 8.31
N ASP A 251 18.43 -5.77 7.21
CA ASP A 251 19.48 -4.87 6.73
C ASP A 251 19.41 -3.46 7.38
N GLY A 252 18.42 -3.21 8.25
CA GLY A 252 18.22 -1.94 8.95
C GLY A 252 17.66 -0.82 8.07
N GLY A 253 17.08 -1.17 6.92
CA GLY A 253 16.58 -0.22 5.93
C GLY A 253 15.09 0.10 6.05
N LEU A 254 14.34 -0.55 6.96
CA LEU A 254 12.90 -0.38 7.05
C LEU A 254 12.56 0.92 7.82
N PRO A 255 11.81 1.86 7.21
CA PRO A 255 11.65 3.20 7.76
C PRO A 255 10.48 3.33 8.76
N VAL A 256 9.56 2.35 8.77
CA VAL A 256 8.37 2.31 9.61
C VAL A 256 8.15 0.91 10.15
N ARG A 257 7.49 0.80 11.31
CA ARG A 257 7.06 -0.49 11.84
C ARG A 257 5.85 -1.00 11.07
N ILE A 258 5.87 -2.27 10.68
CA ILE A 258 4.80 -2.89 9.90
C ILE A 258 4.20 -4.02 10.72
N VAL A 259 2.89 -3.93 10.98
CA VAL A 259 2.10 -5.06 11.48
C VAL A 259 1.45 -5.73 10.27
N GLY A 260 2.03 -6.83 9.80
CA GLY A 260 1.55 -7.56 8.63
C GLY A 260 0.22 -8.27 8.87
N SER A 261 -0.67 -8.27 7.88
CA SER A 261 -1.88 -9.08 7.87
C SER A 261 -1.81 -10.19 6.83
N TYR A 262 -2.35 -11.36 7.18
CA TYR A 262 -2.54 -12.46 6.24
C TYR A 262 -4.03 -12.70 6.02
N ALA A 263 -4.48 -12.51 4.78
CA ALA A 263 -5.84 -12.84 4.40
C ALA A 263 -5.98 -14.36 4.20
N ALA A 264 -6.85 -15.01 4.97
CA ALA A 264 -7.29 -16.39 4.73
C ALA A 264 -8.74 -16.33 4.26
N ARG A 265 -8.96 -16.26 2.93
CA ARG A 265 -10.29 -16.08 2.32
C ARG A 265 -10.80 -17.29 1.54
N ASN A 266 -10.10 -18.43 1.54
CA ASN A 266 -10.56 -19.66 0.88
C ASN A 266 -10.69 -20.83 1.87
N GLU A 267 -11.59 -21.76 1.56
CA GLU A 267 -11.82 -22.98 2.34
C GLU A 267 -10.57 -23.90 2.42
N GLU A 268 -9.58 -23.66 1.54
CA GLU A 268 -8.33 -24.42 1.45
C GLU A 268 -7.26 -23.98 2.46
N LEU A 269 -7.46 -22.87 3.16
CA LEU A 269 -6.58 -22.39 4.24
C LEU A 269 -7.41 -22.13 5.52
N PRO A 270 -7.61 -23.18 6.35
CA PRO A 270 -8.25 -23.02 7.65
C PRO A 270 -7.50 -21.94 8.47
N PRO A 271 -8.21 -21.13 9.29
CA PRO A 271 -7.60 -20.10 10.11
C PRO A 271 -6.40 -20.59 10.95
N GLU A 272 -6.46 -21.82 11.45
CA GLU A 272 -5.40 -22.49 12.22
C GLU A 272 -4.08 -22.60 11.41
N VAL A 273 -4.18 -22.93 10.11
CA VAL A 273 -3.03 -23.08 9.19
C VAL A 273 -2.48 -21.71 8.80
N ALA A 274 -3.36 -20.73 8.60
CA ALA A 274 -2.97 -19.36 8.34
C ALA A 274 -2.20 -18.75 9.52
N VAL A 275 -2.66 -19.00 10.76
CA VAL A 275 -1.99 -18.58 11.99
C VAL A 275 -0.64 -19.28 12.17
N ALA A 276 -0.56 -20.59 11.92
CA ALA A 276 0.70 -21.34 12.01
C ALA A 276 1.75 -20.83 11.00
N ARG A 277 1.35 -20.54 9.75
CA ARG A 277 2.24 -19.95 8.73
C ARG A 277 2.68 -18.55 9.11
N LEU A 278 1.78 -17.71 9.61
CA LEU A 278 2.15 -16.40 10.15
C LEU A 278 3.19 -16.55 11.27
N ALA A 279 2.96 -17.45 12.22
CA ALA A 279 3.87 -17.68 13.36
C ALA A 279 5.29 -18.10 12.94
N GLU A 280 5.45 -18.82 11.82
CA GLU A 280 6.77 -19.12 11.25
C GLU A 280 7.50 -17.89 10.70
N HIS A 281 6.76 -16.83 10.33
CA HIS A 281 7.28 -15.58 9.75
C HIS A 281 7.31 -14.41 10.76
N VAL A 282 6.93 -14.63 12.02
CA VAL A 282 6.67 -13.59 13.05
C VAL A 282 7.92 -12.83 13.56
N PHE A 283 9.13 -13.15 13.12
CA PHE A 283 10.33 -12.41 13.57
C PHE A 283 10.74 -11.29 12.61
N LEU A 284 9.88 -10.27 12.48
CA LEU A 284 10.35 -8.90 12.23
C LEU A 284 10.87 -8.37 13.57
N ARG A 285 12.14 -7.93 13.63
CA ARG A 285 12.70 -7.40 14.87
C ARG A 285 12.23 -5.95 15.01
N HIS A 286 11.15 -5.75 15.77
CA HIS A 286 11.03 -4.68 16.74
C HIS A 286 10.23 -5.26 17.91
N CYS A 287 10.92 -5.48 19.04
CA CYS A 287 10.35 -6.11 20.23
C CYS A 287 9.19 -5.30 20.81
N HIS A 288 7.96 -5.54 20.37
CA HIS A 288 6.72 -5.38 21.14
C HIS A 288 5.64 -6.29 20.53
N ALA A 289 5.91 -7.60 20.50
CA ALA A 289 4.84 -8.57 20.43
C ALA A 289 4.13 -8.57 21.79
N VAL A 290 3.11 -7.73 21.95
CA VAL A 290 2.07 -8.02 22.93
C VAL A 290 1.31 -9.21 22.35
N ALA A 291 1.67 -10.41 22.80
CA ALA A 291 0.80 -11.55 22.66
C ALA A 291 -0.47 -11.25 23.47
N HIS A 292 -1.51 -10.73 22.82
CA HIS A 292 -2.85 -11.04 23.28
C HIS A 292 -3.09 -12.51 22.92
N GLU A 293 -2.62 -13.40 23.78
CA GLU A 293 -3.31 -14.68 23.93
C GLU A 293 -4.77 -14.33 24.23
N PHE A 294 -5.65 -14.54 23.25
CA PHE A 294 -7.06 -14.77 23.55
C PHE A 294 -7.14 -16.10 24.30
N ALA A 295 -6.77 -16.06 25.57
CA ALA A 295 -7.03 -17.13 26.52
C ALA A 295 -8.54 -17.27 26.66
N GLY A 296 -9.10 -18.25 25.95
CA GLY A 296 -10.36 -18.89 26.31
C GLY A 296 -11.62 -18.23 25.77
N ARG A 297 -12.14 -18.76 24.66
CA ARG A 297 -13.57 -18.78 24.33
C ARG A 297 -14.44 -19.58 25.34
N GLY A 298 -14.05 -19.62 26.62
CA GLY A 298 -14.74 -20.35 27.68
C GLY A 298 -15.18 -19.49 28.87
N ALA A 299 -14.66 -18.26 29.03
CA ALA A 299 -14.94 -17.45 30.23
C ALA A 299 -16.01 -16.35 30.02
N MET A 300 -16.23 -15.88 28.78
CA MET A 300 -17.16 -14.76 28.53
C MET A 300 -18.65 -15.17 28.48
N GLN A 301 -18.96 -16.47 28.37
CA GLN A 301 -20.35 -16.95 28.44
C GLN A 301 -20.89 -17.05 29.89
N ALA A 302 -20.02 -17.09 30.90
CA ALA A 302 -20.44 -17.14 32.30
C ALA A 302 -20.74 -15.75 32.91
N GLU A 303 -20.15 -14.67 32.39
CA GLU A 303 -20.38 -13.31 32.89
C GLU A 303 -21.56 -12.57 32.25
N LEU A 304 -22.11 -13.08 31.13
CA LEU A 304 -23.24 -12.46 30.43
C LEU A 304 -24.60 -13.07 30.75
N GLY A 305 -24.68 -14.10 31.60
CA GLY A 305 -25.96 -14.64 32.11
C GLY A 305 -26.94 -15.13 31.03
N LEU A 306 -26.46 -15.44 29.82
CA LEU A 306 -27.27 -15.92 28.72
C LEU A 306 -27.25 -17.45 28.68
N ASP A 307 -27.79 -18.06 29.72
CA ASP A 307 -28.14 -19.48 29.69
C ASP A 307 -29.61 -19.63 30.10
N ARG A 308 -30.51 -19.46 29.13
CA ARG A 308 -31.90 -19.91 29.26
C ARG A 308 -32.48 -20.40 27.93
N ALA A 309 -32.89 -21.67 28.01
CA ALA A 309 -33.97 -22.34 27.29
C ALA A 309 -33.66 -22.96 25.92
N ARG A 310 -33.19 -24.22 25.98
CA ARG A 310 -33.77 -25.29 25.18
C ARG A 310 -35.27 -25.37 25.48
N GLY A 311 -36.11 -25.44 24.45
CA GLY A 311 -37.53 -25.73 24.55
C GLY A 311 -38.02 -26.35 23.24
N THR A 312 -38.11 -27.69 23.26
CA THR A 312 -38.73 -28.65 22.31
C THR A 312 -38.23 -28.66 20.87
#